data_AF-A0A330M703-F1
#
_entry.id   AF-A0A330M703-F1
#
_cell.length_a   1.000
_cell.length_b   1.000
_cell.length_c   1.000
_cell.angle_alpha   90.00
_cell.angle_beta   90.00
_cell.angle_gamma   90.00
#
_symmetry.space_group_name_H-M   'P 1'
#
loop_
_entity.id
_entity.type
_entity.pdbx_description
1 polymer ?
#
loop_
_entity_poly.entity_id
_entity_poly.type
_entity_poly.pdbx_seq_one_letter_code
_entity_poly.pdbx_strand_id
1 'polypeptide(L)' 'MPRYEKSENKPEADEFTKRGTVIIAGIGRFGQMVNHFLVTNNIKTVVLDQSVDQVAD' A
#
# COMPACT_ATOMS: atom_id res chain seq x y z
N MET A 1 35.73 14.06 22.60
CA MET A 1 34.98 14.21 21.34
C MET A 1 34.42 12.84 20.97
N PRO A 2 33.12 12.68 20.67
CA PRO A 2 32.52 11.38 20.41
C PRO A 2 32.93 10.87 19.02
N ARG A 3 33.26 9.58 18.96
CA ARG A 3 33.79 8.89 17.77
C ARG A 3 32.60 8.38 16.95
N TYR A 4 32.43 8.88 15.72
CA TYR A 4 31.41 8.38 14.80
C TYR A 4 31.86 7.01 14.28
N GLU A 5 31.42 5.95 14.95
CA GLU A 5 31.57 4.59 14.44
C GLU A 5 30.63 4.41 13.26
N LYS A 6 31.24 4.30 12.08
CA LYS A 6 30.57 4.01 10.81
C LYS A 6 30.19 2.52 10.76
N SER A 7 29.46 2.02 11.75
CA SER A 7 28.71 0.77 11.57
C SER A 7 27.44 1.16 10.82
N GLU A 8 27.52 1.14 9.49
CA GLU A 8 26.34 1.15 8.64
C GLU A 8 25.60 -0.17 8.87
N ASN A 9 24.90 -0.27 10.00
CA ASN A 9 23.91 -1.30 10.25
C ASN A 9 22.69 -0.94 9.41
N LYS A 10 22.82 -1.12 8.09
CA LYS A 10 21.75 -0.92 7.14
C LYS A 10 20.79 -2.09 7.38
N PRO A 11 19.57 -1.86 7.91
CA PRO A 11 18.63 -2.95 8.09
C PRO A 11 18.43 -3.62 6.73
N GLU A 12 18.48 -4.95 6.70
CA GLU A 12 18.07 -5.70 5.51
C GLU A 12 16.66 -5.26 5.17
N ALA A 13 16.46 -4.83 3.92
CA ALA A 13 15.13 -4.49 3.45
C ALA A 13 14.30 -5.76 3.41
N ASP A 14 13.13 -5.74 4.05
CA ASP A 14 12.21 -6.87 4.01
C ASP A 14 11.90 -7.27 2.56
N GLU A 15 11.97 -8.57 2.26
CA GLU A 15 11.61 -9.08 0.93
C GLU A 15 10.11 -8.88 0.66
N PHE A 16 9.79 -8.06 -0.32
CA PHE A 16 8.42 -7.86 -0.80
C PHE A 16 8.00 -9.02 -1.72
N THR A 17 7.61 -10.15 -1.11
CA THR A 17 7.21 -11.38 -1.82
C THR A 17 5.82 -11.29 -2.49
N LYS A 18 4.95 -10.37 -2.04
CA LYS A 18 3.63 -10.17 -2.66
C LYS A 18 3.73 -9.27 -3.89
N ARG A 19 3.84 -9.88 -5.07
CA ARG A 19 3.61 -9.22 -6.36
C ARG A 19 2.13 -9.37 -6.75
N GLY A 20 1.50 -8.27 -7.17
CA GLY A 20 0.10 -8.29 -7.64
C GLY A 20 -0.88 -7.45 -6.82
N THR A 21 -0.44 -6.33 -6.27
CA THR A 21 -1.31 -5.41 -5.53
C THR A 21 -1.66 -4.23 -6.44
N VAL A 22 -2.89 -4.15 -6.91
CA VAL A 22 -3.37 -2.97 -7.64
C VAL A 22 -3.58 -1.84 -6.62
N ILE A 23 -2.87 -0.72 -6.77
CA ILE A 23 -3.01 0.44 -5.89
C ILE A 23 -4.01 1.41 -6.50
N ILE A 24 -5.08 1.73 -5.76
CA ILE A 24 -6.08 2.73 -6.15
C ILE A 24 -5.86 3.97 -5.28
N ALA A 25 -5.31 5.04 -5.85
CA ALA A 25 -5.14 6.32 -5.16
C ALA A 25 -6.31 7.26 -5.47
N GLY A 26 -7.14 7.53 -4.46
CA GLY A 26 -8.37 8.32 -4.54
C GLY A 26 -9.63 7.47 -4.74
N ILE A 27 -10.46 7.32 -3.69
CA ILE A 27 -11.69 6.53 -3.74
C ILE A 27 -12.93 7.38 -4.09
N GLY A 28 -12.88 8.03 -5.26
CA GLY A 28 -14.07 8.64 -5.84
C GLY A 28 -15.05 7.59 -6.40
N ARG A 29 -16.16 8.05 -7.02
CA ARG A 29 -17.16 7.16 -7.67
C ARG A 29 -16.53 6.17 -8.65
N PHE A 30 -15.54 6.62 -9.41
CA PHE A 30 -14.81 5.77 -10.35
C PHE A 30 -13.93 4.75 -9.63
N GLY A 31 -13.18 5.18 -8.60
CA GLY A 31 -12.33 4.31 -7.80
C GLY A 31 -13.13 3.19 -7.13
N GLN A 32 -14.35 3.49 -6.65
CA GLN A 32 -15.26 2.47 -6.11
C GLN A 32 -15.68 1.44 -7.15
N MET A 33 -16.01 1.86 -8.37
CA MET A 33 -16.43 0.95 -9.43
C MET A 33 -15.29 0.03 -9.88
N VAL A 34 -14.08 0.58 -10.00
CA VAL A 34 -12.86 -0.19 -10.33
C VAL A 34 -12.51 -1.16 -9.20
N ASN A 35 -12.57 -0.71 -7.93
CA ASN A 35 -12.31 -1.57 -6.79
C ASN A 35 -13.29 -2.76 -6.75
N HIS A 36 -14.59 -2.49 -6.93
CA HIS A 36 -15.62 -3.53 -6.97
C HIS A 36 -15.37 -4.55 -8.09
N PHE A 37 -15.03 -4.07 -9.29
CA PHE A 37 -14.69 -4.95 -10.41
C PHE A 37 -13.47 -5.84 -10.11
N LEU A 38 -12.42 -5.29 -9.50
CA LEU A 38 -11.20 -6.06 -9.22
C LEU A 38 -11.44 -7.10 -8.11
N VAL A 39 -12.10 -6.71 -7.02
CA VAL A 39 -12.41 -7.60 -5.91
C VAL A 39 -13.33 -8.74 -6.34
N THR A 40 -14.34 -8.47 -7.18
CA THR A 40 -15.25 -9.51 -7.72
C THR A 40 -14.54 -10.51 -8.63
N ASN A 41 -13.38 -10.14 -9.20
CA ASN A 41 -12.51 -11.02 -9.99
C ASN A 41 -11.36 -11.63 -9.16
N ASN A 42 -11.46 -11.60 -7.82
CA ASN A 42 -10.45 -12.11 -6.89
C ASN A 42 -9.07 -11.43 -7.02
N ILE A 43 -9.02 -10.20 -7.56
CA ILE A 43 -7.80 -9.41 -7.66
C ILE A 43 -7.66 -8.57 -6.39
N LYS A 44 -6.50 -8.70 -5.72
CA LYS A 44 -6.21 -7.95 -4.51
C LYS A 44 -5.90 -6.49 -4.84
N THR A 45 -6.61 -5.60 -4.17
CA THR A 45 -6.41 -4.15 -4.28
C THR A 45 -5.95 -3.58 -2.94
N VAL A 46 -5.18 -2.51 -2.99
CA VAL A 46 -4.90 -1.64 -1.84
C VAL A 46 -5.39 -0.25 -2.21
N VAL A 47 -6.26 0.32 -1.38
CA VAL A 47 -6.82 1.64 -1.62
C VAL A 47 -6.13 2.66 -0.71
N LEU A 48 -5.69 3.77 -1.29
CA LEU A 48 -5.13 4.92 -0.60
C LEU A 48 -6.07 6.10 -0.84
N ASP A 49 -6.70 6.63 0.21
CA ASP A 49 -7.50 7.86 0.13
C ASP A 49 -7.04 8.90 1.16
N GLN A 50 -7.24 10.18 0.85
CA GLN A 50 -6.90 11.29 1.74
C GLN A 50 -7.97 11.56 2.82
N SER A 51 -9.14 10.95 2.68
CA SER A 51 -10.30 11.05 3.56
C SER A 51 -10.64 9.69 4.14
N VAL A 52 -10.70 9.58 5.48
CA VAL A 52 -10.93 8.31 6.20
C VAL A 52 -12.41 7.88 6.17
N ASP A 53 -13.28 8.64 5.51
CA ASP A 53 -14.75 8.52 5.60
C ASP A 53 -15.36 7.36 4.77
N GLN A 54 -14.56 6.48 4.18
CA GLN A 54 -15.02 5.42 3.25
C GLN A 54 -14.33 4.07 3.44
N VAL A 55 -13.91 3.73 4.67
CA VAL A 55 -13.55 2.35 5.00
C VAL A 55 -14.54 1.85 6.05
N ALA A 56 -15.60 1.17 5.60
CA ALA A 56 -16.45 0.39 6.49
C ALA A 56 -15.71 -0.92 6.84
N ASP A 57 -15.78 -1.29 8.12
CA ASP A 57 -15.15 -2.48 8.75
C ASP A 57 -15.27 -3.78 7.94
#